data_AF-A0A553SQK3-F1
#
_entry.id   AF-A0A553SQK3-F1
#
_cell.length_a   1.000
_cell.length_b   1.000
_cell.length_c   1.000
_cell.angle_alpha   90.00
_cell.angle_beta   90.00
_cell.angle_gamma   90.00
#
_symmetry.space_group_name_H-M   'P 1'
#
loop_
_entity.id
_entity.type
_entity.pdbx_description
1 polymer ?
#
loop_
_entity_poly.entity_id
_entity_poly.type
_entity_poly.pdbx_seq_one_letter_code
_entity_poly.pdbx_strand_id
1 'polypeptide(L)' 'MINILNDYFWIVLIASGLLMVLTIVTRVKLAKVKRDKVLYNIYSVILVVVFLLLIAYKMDFFR' A
#
# COMPACT_ATOMS: atom_id res chain seq x y z
N MET A 1 -15.84 3.14 -14.89
CA MET A 1 -14.97 3.21 -13.69
C MET A 1 -14.17 1.93 -13.46
N ILE A 2 -14.78 0.74 -13.59
CA ILE A 2 -14.10 -0.56 -13.46
C ILE A 2 -12.94 -0.75 -14.47
N ASN A 3 -13.06 -0.29 -15.73
CA ASN A 3 -11.98 -0.41 -16.72
C ASN A 3 -10.69 0.33 -16.35
N ILE A 4 -10.77 1.55 -15.81
CA ILE A 4 -9.58 2.33 -15.44
C ILE A 4 -8.78 1.57 -14.37
N LEU A 5 -9.46 0.99 -13.38
CA LEU A 5 -8.77 0.25 -12.34
C LEU A 5 -8.08 -1.02 -12.89
N ASN A 6 -8.62 -1.63 -13.95
CA ASN A 6 -8.03 -2.81 -14.58
C ASN A 6 -6.86 -2.43 -15.51
N ASP A 7 -7.00 -1.36 -16.31
CA ASP A 7 -5.98 -0.85 -17.22
C ASP A 7 -4.74 -0.36 -16.45
N TYR A 8 -4.97 0.33 -15.34
CA TYR A 8 -3.91 0.85 -14.47
C TYR A 8 -3.59 -0.05 -13.29
N PHE A 9 -4.16 -1.26 -13.23
CA PHE A 9 -4.03 -2.15 -12.07
C PHE A 9 -2.57 -2.36 -11.66
N TRP A 10 -1.73 -2.70 -12.64
CA TRP A 10 -0.30 -2.95 -12.42
C TRP A 10 0.43 -1.70 -11.92
N ILE A 11 0.06 -0.53 -12.42
CA ILE A 11 0.62 0.75 -11.99
C ILE A 11 0.23 1.03 -10.54
N VAL A 12 -1.03 0.81 -10.17
CA VAL A 12 -1.53 0.98 -8.80
C VAL A 12 -0.89 -0.04 -7.84
N LEU A 13 -0.69 -1.29 -8.28
CA LEU A 13 -0.01 -2.33 -7.51
C LEU A 13 1.46 -1.95 -7.25
N ILE A 14 2.17 -1.47 -8.27
CA ILE A 14 3.57 -1.04 -8.13
C ILE A 14 3.66 0.22 -7.26
N ALA A 15 2.77 1.19 -7.45
CA ALA A 15 2.73 2.43 -6.66
C ALA A 15 2.43 2.14 -5.18
N SER A 16 1.50 1.23 -4.88
CA SER A 16 1.22 0.81 -3.51
C SER A 16 2.40 0.05 -2.89
N GLY A 17 3.08 -0.82 -3.64
CA GLY A 17 4.33 -1.45 -3.20
C GLY A 17 5.43 -0.43 -2.88
N LEU A 18 5.63 0.58 -3.74
CA LEU A 18 6.58 1.68 -3.51
C LEU A 18 6.24 2.50 -2.26
N LEU A 19 4.96 2.82 -2.08
CA LEU A 19 4.48 3.51 -0.87
C LEU A 19 4.74 2.67 0.39
N MET A 20 4.64 1.34 0.30
CA MET A 20 4.94 0.45 1.42
C MET A 20 6.41 0.50 1.80
N VAL A 21 7.30 0.45 0.82
CA VAL A 21 8.75 0.62 1.04
C VAL A 21 9.06 1.99 1.63
N LEU A 22 8.49 3.05 1.06
CA LEU A 22 8.64 4.42 1.57
C LEU A 22 8.19 4.56 3.02
N THR A 23 7.06 3.96 3.39
CA THR A 23 6.49 3.98 4.75
C THR A 23 7.40 3.26 5.74
N ILE A 24 8.00 2.13 5.33
CA ILE A 24 8.97 1.40 6.15
C ILE A 24 10.24 2.23 6.31
N VAL A 25 10.78 2.78 5.22
CA VAL A 25 12.00 3.59 5.23
C VAL A 25 11.82 4.84 6.09
N THR A 26 10.69 5.54 5.98
CA THR A 26 10.37 6.70 6.84
C THR A 26 10.25 6.29 8.30
N ARG A 27 9.59 5.17 8.62
CA ARG A 27 9.52 4.66 9.99
C ARG A 27 10.89 4.33 10.58
N VAL A 28 11.77 3.70 9.80
CA VAL A 28 13.05 3.19 10.28
C VAL A 28 14.11 4.29 10.35
N LYS A 29 14.21 5.15 9.33
CA LYS A 29 15.29 6.14 9.19
C LYS A 29 14.91 7.56 9.62
N LEU A 30 13.65 7.97 9.44
CA LEU A 30 13.23 9.37 9.59
C LEU A 30 12.43 9.63 10.87
N ALA A 31 11.62 8.66 11.32
CA ALA A 31 10.81 8.80 12.53
C ALA A 31 11.67 8.71 13.80
N LYS A 32 12.08 9.87 14.33
CA LYS A 32 12.87 9.98 15.58
C LYS A 32 11.99 9.96 16.83
N VAL A 33 10.72 10.37 16.72
CA VAL A 33 9.78 10.49 17.85
C VAL A 33 8.91 9.23 17.99
N LYS A 34 8.64 8.79 19.22
CA LYS A 34 7.78 7.60 19.49
C LYS A 34 6.38 7.73 18.87
N ARG A 35 5.79 8.93 18.88
CA ARG A 35 4.46 9.19 18.32
C ARG A 35 4.43 9.00 16.80
N ASP A 36 5.48 9.45 16.10
CA ASP A 36 5.61 9.30 14.65
C ASP A 36 5.72 7.81 14.28
N LYS A 37 6.49 7.03 15.06
CA LYS A 37 6.60 5.58 14.83
C LYS A 37 5.25 4.87 14.92
N VAL A 38 4.36 5.29 15.82
CA VAL A 38 3.00 4.74 15.93
C VAL A 38 2.14 5.13 14.73
N LEU A 39 2.22 6.39 14.28
CA LEU A 39 1.55 6.87 13.07
C LEU A 39 1.97 6.05 11.85
N TYR A 40 3.28 5.95 11.58
CA TYR A 40 3.79 5.14 10.46
C TYR A 40 3.46 3.66 10.59
N ASN A 41 3.29 3.13 11.81
CA ASN A 41 2.85 1.76 12.01
C ASN A 41 1.40 1.57 11.53
N ILE A 42 0.48 2.46 11.94
CA ILE A 42 -0.92 2.46 11.49
C ILE A 42 -0.99 2.62 9.98
N TYR A 43 -0.24 3.57 9.40
CA TYR A 43 -0.17 3.75 7.95
C TYR A 43 0.30 2.47 7.26
N SER A 44 1.33 1.79 7.77
CA SER A 44 1.81 0.54 7.16
C SER A 44 0.74 -0.56 7.17
N VAL A 45 -0.04 -0.68 8.26
CA VAL A 45 -1.12 -1.67 8.36
C VAL A 45 -2.22 -1.37 7.36
N ILE A 46 -2.66 -0.12 7.27
CA ILE A 46 -3.67 0.29 6.28
C ILE A 46 -3.18 0.00 4.86
N LEU A 47 -1.92 0.32 4.57
CA LEU A 47 -1.36 0.12 3.24
C LEU A 47 -1.28 -1.36 2.86
N VAL A 48 -0.93 -2.23 3.82
CA VAL A 48 -0.96 -3.69 3.64
C VAL A 48 -2.38 -4.18 3.33
N VAL A 49 -3.38 -3.70 4.06
CA VAL A 49 -4.78 -4.07 3.81
C VAL A 49 -5.23 -3.64 2.41
N VAL A 50 -4.91 -2.41 1.99
CA VAL A 50 -5.21 -1.91 0.65
C VAL A 50 -4.52 -2.75 -0.43
N PHE A 51 -3.26 -3.13 -0.20
CA PHE A 51 -2.51 -3.98 -1.13
C PHE A 51 -3.14 -5.37 -1.28
N LEU A 52 -3.57 -5.98 -0.17
CA LEU A 52 -4.26 -7.27 -0.19
C LEU A 52 -5.61 -7.18 -0.89
N LEU A 53 -6.38 -6.10 -0.69
CA LEU A 53 -7.64 -5.87 -1.40
C LEU A 53 -7.43 -5.72 -2.91
N LEU A 54 -6.35 -5.05 -3.34
CA LEU A 54 -5.99 -4.96 -4.76
C LEU A 54 -5.68 -6.34 -5.34
N ILE A 55 -4.91 -7.17 -4.63
CA ILE A 55 -4.62 -8.54 -5.07
C ILE A 55 -5.92 -9.36 -5.16
N ALA A 56 -6.75 -9.32 -4.11
CA ALA A 56 -8.03 -10.03 -4.09
C ALA A 56 -8.93 -9.61 -5.27
N TYR A 57 -9.03 -8.29 -5.52
CA TYR A 57 -9.77 -7.76 -6.66
C TYR A 57 -9.27 -8.33 -8.01
N LYS A 58 -7.95 -8.45 -8.20
CA LYS A 58 -7.40 -9.05 -9.43
C LYS A 58 -7.72 -10.53 -9.55
N MET A 59 -7.70 -11.26 -8.43
CA MET A 59 -8.02 -12.70 -8.42
C MET A 59 -9.50 -12.95 -8.69
N ASP A 60 -10.42 -12.19 -8.08
CA ASP A 60 -11.84 -12.31 -8.34
C ASP A 60 -12.22 -11.83 -9.75
N PHE A 61 -11.52 -10.85 -10.32
CA PHE A 61 -11.75 -10.40 -11.70
C PHE A 61 -11.30 -11.42 -12.76
N PHE A 62 -10.34 -12.30 -12.44
CA PHE A 62 -9.86 -13.36 -13.33
C PHE A 62 -10.71 -14.63 -13.29
N ARG A 63 -11.72 -14.68 -12.41
CA ARG A 63 -12.64 -15.80 -12.22
C ARG A 63 -13.92 -15.59 -13.01
#